data_AF-A0A967E0D7-F1
#
_entry.id   AF-A0A967E0D7-F1
#
_cell.length_a   1.000
_cell.length_b   1.000
_cell.length_c   1.000
_cell.angle_alpha   90.00
_cell.angle_beta   90.00
_cell.angle_gamma   90.00
#
_symmetry.space_group_name_H-M   'P 1'
#
loop_
_entity.id
_entity.type
_entity.pdbx_description
1 polymer ?
#
loop_
_entity_poly.entity_id
_entity_poly.type
_entity_poly.pdbx_seq_one_letter_code
_entity_poly.pdbx_strand_id
1 'polypeptide(L)'
;MRFDPALAAQEAFYQAETELGSDWDRAVELEDTFSSNAGATAREAYEGLLALAQRYPNAHSFQAFCIYITWQQVTEETIARHFENGVKLCEAYLASREACAEQDVQQIEELYGSFRAGLGLEEQDELQVEFKRDTPKGGD
;
A
#
# COMPACT_ATOMS: atom_id res chain seq x y z
N MET A 1 2.14 16.17 7.65
CA MET A 1 2.47 16.37 6.22
C MET A 1 1.16 16.21 5.45
N ARG A 2 0.92 16.90 4.32
CA ARG A 2 -0.25 16.62 3.47
C ARG A 2 0.21 15.58 2.44
N PHE A 3 0.12 14.31 2.80
CA PHE A 3 0.51 13.19 1.95
C PHE A 3 -0.48 13.08 0.78
N ASP A 4 0.04 13.13 -0.46
CA ASP A 4 -0.74 12.92 -1.68
C ASP A 4 -0.23 11.63 -2.35
N PRO A 5 -1.00 10.53 -2.30
CA PRO A 5 -0.57 9.24 -2.84
C PRO A 5 -0.43 9.25 -4.37
N ALA A 6 -1.10 10.14 -5.08
CA ALA A 6 -0.96 10.24 -6.53
C ALA A 6 0.33 10.92 -6.93
N LEU A 7 0.70 11.99 -6.22
CA LEU A 7 1.98 12.64 -6.43
C LEU A 7 3.14 11.71 -6.03
N ALA A 8 3.06 11.06 -4.87
CA ALA A 8 4.08 10.13 -4.40
C ALA A 8 4.26 8.93 -5.36
N ALA A 9 3.16 8.39 -5.90
CA ALA A 9 3.22 7.35 -6.94
C ALA A 9 3.98 7.83 -8.18
N GLN A 10 3.63 9.02 -8.70
CA GLN A 10 4.26 9.55 -9.89
C GLN A 10 5.77 9.78 -9.69
N GLU A 11 6.17 10.38 -8.57
CA GLU A 11 7.59 10.61 -8.26
C GLU A 11 8.37 9.29 -8.15
N ALA A 12 7.83 8.31 -7.42
CA ALA A 12 8.44 6.99 -7.27
C ALA A 12 8.53 6.25 -8.62
N PHE A 13 7.53 6.38 -9.48
CA PHE A 13 7.54 5.75 -10.80
C PHE A 13 8.63 6.32 -11.71
N TYR A 14 8.84 7.65 -11.72
CA TYR A 14 9.93 8.25 -12.49
C TYR A 14 11.32 7.79 -12.01
N GLN A 15 11.53 7.60 -10.70
CA GLN A 15 12.81 7.11 -10.19
C GLN A 15 13.05 5.62 -10.55
N ALA A 16 11.98 4.85 -10.70
CA ALA A 16 12.03 3.43 -11.04
C ALA A 16 12.56 3.12 -12.46
N GLU A 17 12.64 4.11 -13.36
CA GLU A 17 13.17 3.93 -14.72
C GLU A 17 14.53 3.22 -14.72
N THR A 18 15.43 3.69 -13.84
CA THR A 18 16.79 3.14 -13.74
C THR A 18 16.82 1.73 -13.12
N GLU A 19 15.79 1.37 -12.36
CA GLU A 19 15.68 0.09 -11.66
C GLU A 19 15.09 -1.02 -12.56
N LEU A 20 14.17 -0.65 -13.45
CA LEU A 20 13.41 -1.59 -14.28
C LEU A 20 14.13 -1.97 -15.58
N GLY A 21 14.99 -1.10 -16.11
CA GLY A 21 15.79 -1.38 -17.30
C GLY A 21 14.92 -1.81 -18.49
N SER A 22 15.08 -3.04 -18.97
CA SER A 22 14.37 -3.55 -20.17
C SER A 22 12.86 -3.68 -20.01
N ASP A 23 12.35 -3.77 -18.78
CA ASP A 23 10.90 -3.83 -18.53
C ASP A 23 10.29 -2.43 -18.30
N TRP A 24 11.06 -1.35 -18.44
CA TRP A 24 10.57 0.04 -18.25
C TRP A 24 9.44 0.40 -19.21
N ASP A 25 9.61 0.18 -20.52
CA ASP A 25 8.56 0.47 -21.50
C ASP A 25 7.25 -0.24 -21.14
N ARG A 26 7.36 -1.49 -20.68
CA ARG A 26 6.20 -2.27 -20.24
C ARG A 26 5.53 -1.69 -19.00
N ALA A 27 6.32 -1.20 -18.05
CA ALA A 27 5.81 -0.53 -16.86
C ALA A 27 5.05 0.75 -17.23
N VAL A 28 5.58 1.54 -18.18
CA VAL A 28 4.94 2.78 -18.67
C VAL A 28 3.60 2.49 -19.33
N GLU A 29 3.51 1.47 -20.19
CA GLU A 29 2.24 1.08 -20.81
C GLU A 29 1.18 0.67 -19.77
N LEU A 30 1.60 -0.07 -18.73
CA LEU A 30 0.72 -0.50 -17.65
C LEU A 30 0.28 0.69 -16.78
N GLU A 31 1.19 1.61 -16.46
CA GLU A 31 0.89 2.81 -15.68
C GLU A 31 -0.07 3.75 -16.43
N ASP A 32 0.16 4.00 -17.72
CA ASP A 32 -0.74 4.81 -18.56
C ASP A 32 -2.14 4.17 -18.66
N THR A 33 -2.19 2.84 -18.82
CA THR A 33 -3.46 2.11 -18.82
C THR A 33 -4.16 2.22 -17.47
N PHE A 34 -3.42 2.09 -16.36
CA PHE A 34 -3.95 2.20 -15.01
C PHE A 34 -4.52 3.60 -14.73
N SER A 35 -3.76 4.66 -15.05
CA SER A 35 -4.12 6.05 -14.74
C SER A 35 -5.21 6.63 -15.65
N SER A 36 -5.32 6.14 -16.89
CA SER A 36 -6.29 6.65 -17.88
C SER A 36 -7.59 5.85 -17.97
N ASN A 37 -7.73 4.75 -17.22
CA ASN A 37 -8.92 3.89 -17.27
C ASN A 37 -9.52 3.68 -15.87
N ALA A 38 -10.66 3.00 -15.81
CA ALA A 38 -11.33 2.62 -14.57
C ALA A 38 -11.87 1.19 -14.66
N GLY A 39 -12.28 0.63 -13.51
CA GLY A 39 -12.91 -0.69 -13.45
C GLY A 39 -11.96 -1.81 -13.90
N ALA A 40 -12.46 -2.76 -14.70
CA ALA A 40 -11.72 -3.98 -15.04
C ALA A 40 -10.38 -3.70 -15.73
N THR A 41 -10.32 -2.73 -16.65
CA THR A 41 -9.10 -2.40 -17.39
C THR A 41 -8.01 -1.81 -16.49
N ALA A 42 -8.38 -0.88 -15.59
CA ALA A 42 -7.44 -0.35 -14.60
C ALA A 42 -6.99 -1.43 -13.62
N ARG A 43 -7.91 -2.31 -13.21
CA ARG A 43 -7.59 -3.45 -12.33
C ARG A 43 -6.60 -4.42 -12.96
N GLU A 44 -6.76 -4.77 -14.23
CA GLU A 44 -5.83 -5.64 -14.96
C GLU A 44 -4.44 -4.99 -15.09
N ALA A 45 -4.39 -3.69 -15.37
CA ALA A 45 -3.14 -2.94 -15.43
C ALA A 45 -2.43 -2.90 -14.06
N TYR A 46 -3.18 -2.63 -12.98
CA TYR A 46 -2.70 -2.70 -11.60
C TYR A 46 -2.14 -4.09 -11.25
N GLU A 47 -2.89 -5.17 -11.55
CA GLU A 47 -2.42 -6.53 -11.34
C GLU A 47 -1.15 -6.83 -12.15
N GLY A 48 -1.01 -6.26 -13.35
CA GLY A 48 0.20 -6.32 -14.18
C GLY A 48 1.40 -5.62 -13.55
N LEU A 49 1.22 -4.41 -12.98
CA LEU A 49 2.26 -3.68 -12.26
C LEU A 49 2.76 -4.46 -11.04
N LEU A 50 1.85 -5.04 -10.25
CA LEU A 50 2.22 -5.88 -9.11
C LEU A 50 2.96 -7.15 -9.53
N ALA A 51 2.56 -7.77 -10.64
CA ALA A 51 3.27 -8.94 -11.17
C ALA A 51 4.69 -8.57 -11.65
N LEU A 52 4.86 -7.39 -12.23
CA LEU A 52 6.18 -6.87 -12.60
C LEU A 52 7.03 -6.62 -11.36
N ALA A 53 6.45 -6.07 -10.28
CA ALA A 53 7.18 -5.77 -9.05
C ALA A 53 7.77 -7.03 -8.39
N GLN A 54 7.10 -8.18 -8.52
CA GLN A 54 7.63 -9.46 -8.04
C GLN A 54 8.94 -9.88 -8.74
N ARG A 55 9.17 -9.43 -9.97
CA ARG A 55 10.43 -9.69 -10.71
C ARG A 55 11.57 -8.77 -10.27
N TYR A 56 11.24 -7.67 -9.58
CA TYR A 56 12.17 -6.61 -9.19
C TYR A 56 12.08 -6.31 -7.68
N PRO A 57 12.36 -7.28 -6.79
CA PRO A 57 12.24 -7.08 -5.34
C PRO A 57 13.17 -6.00 -4.76
N ASN A 58 14.24 -5.66 -5.49
CA ASN A 58 15.22 -4.64 -5.08
C ASN A 58 15.03 -3.29 -5.82
N ALA A 59 13.98 -3.15 -6.64
CA ALA A 59 13.64 -1.88 -7.27
C ALA A 59 12.84 -1.03 -6.28
N HIS A 60 13.54 -0.33 -5.39
CA HIS A 60 12.95 0.36 -4.25
C HIS A 60 11.91 1.38 -4.69
N SER A 61 12.23 2.23 -5.66
CA SER A 61 11.28 3.21 -6.17
C SER A 61 10.08 2.53 -6.82
N PHE A 62 10.28 1.42 -7.53
CA PHE A 62 9.16 0.67 -8.11
C PHE A 62 8.26 -0.01 -7.07
N GLN A 63 8.86 -0.55 -5.99
CA GLN A 63 8.10 -1.13 -4.88
C GLN A 63 7.30 -0.05 -4.14
N ALA A 64 7.89 1.12 -3.88
CA ALA A 64 7.21 2.27 -3.28
C ALA A 64 6.03 2.72 -4.15
N PHE A 65 6.23 2.84 -5.46
CA PHE A 65 5.16 3.10 -6.43
C PHE A 65 4.00 2.10 -6.31
N CYS A 66 4.30 0.79 -6.25
CA CYS A 66 3.28 -0.26 -6.12
C CYS A 66 2.47 -0.14 -4.82
N ILE A 67 3.09 0.32 -3.73
CA ILE A 67 2.41 0.60 -2.46
C ILE A 67 1.46 1.79 -2.62
N TYR A 68 1.92 2.89 -3.24
CA TYR A 68 1.12 4.09 -3.42
C TYR A 68 -0.11 3.86 -4.31
N ILE A 69 0.03 3.17 -5.44
CA ILE A 69 -1.13 2.83 -6.31
C ILE A 69 -2.07 1.82 -5.63
N THR A 70 -1.57 0.96 -4.74
CA THR A 70 -2.43 0.07 -3.94
C THR A 70 -3.31 0.87 -2.97
N TRP A 71 -2.77 1.95 -2.39
CA TRP A 71 -3.58 2.86 -1.58
C TRP A 71 -4.63 3.59 -2.43
N GLN A 72 -4.30 4.00 -3.65
CA GLN A 72 -5.30 4.56 -4.57
C GLN A 72 -6.44 3.57 -4.85
N GLN A 73 -6.13 2.29 -5.06
CA GLN A 73 -7.14 1.24 -5.24
C GLN A 73 -8.01 1.04 -4.00
N VAL A 74 -7.46 1.12 -2.78
CA VAL A 74 -8.26 1.15 -1.54
C VAL A 74 -9.26 2.31 -1.52
N THR A 75 -8.84 3.49 -1.99
CA THR A 75 -9.71 4.68 -2.03
C THR A 75 -10.78 4.61 -3.12
N GLU A 76 -10.54 3.86 -4.20
CA GLU A 76 -11.51 3.63 -5.27
C GLU A 76 -12.50 2.51 -4.93
N GLU A 77 -11.98 1.38 -4.45
CA GLU A 77 -12.74 0.21 -4.05
C GLU A 77 -12.27 -0.28 -2.67
N THR A 78 -12.99 0.10 -1.62
CA THR A 78 -12.61 -0.20 -0.23
C THR A 78 -12.94 -1.64 0.16
N ILE A 79 -12.21 -2.60 -0.42
CA ILE A 79 -12.35 -4.04 -0.15
C ILE A 79 -11.11 -4.62 0.55
N ALA A 80 -11.32 -5.64 1.39
CA ALA A 80 -10.29 -6.27 2.20
C ALA A 80 -9.03 -6.68 1.41
N ARG A 81 -9.22 -7.21 0.18
CA ARG A 81 -8.11 -7.68 -0.66
C ARG A 81 -7.06 -6.60 -0.94
N HIS A 82 -7.46 -5.34 -1.15
CA HIS A 82 -6.50 -4.26 -1.41
C HIS A 82 -5.70 -3.92 -0.15
N PHE A 83 -6.34 -3.95 1.01
CA PHE A 83 -5.65 -3.77 2.29
C PHE A 83 -4.67 -4.91 2.58
N GLU A 84 -5.07 -6.16 2.36
CA GLU A 84 -4.19 -7.34 2.54
C GLU A 84 -2.96 -7.28 1.62
N ASN A 85 -3.15 -6.84 0.37
CA ASN A 85 -2.05 -6.64 -0.56
C ASN A 85 -1.13 -5.49 -0.09
N GLY A 86 -1.71 -4.37 0.35
CA GLY A 86 -0.96 -3.23 0.87
C GLY A 86 -0.07 -3.61 2.06
N VAL A 87 -0.61 -4.37 3.03
CA VAL A 87 0.16 -4.91 4.17
C VAL A 87 1.38 -5.70 3.69
N LYS A 88 1.18 -6.66 2.77
CA LYS A 88 2.29 -7.51 2.27
C LYS A 88 3.37 -6.72 1.54
N LEU A 89 2.97 -5.73 0.73
CA LEU A 89 3.91 -4.88 0.00
C LEU A 89 4.73 -4.02 0.97
N CYS A 90 4.08 -3.41 1.97
CA CYS A 90 4.74 -2.65 3.02
C CYS A 90 5.72 -3.51 3.83
N GLU A 91 5.33 -4.72 4.24
CA GLU A 91 6.19 -5.64 4.98
C GLU A 91 7.46 -6.00 4.19
N ALA A 92 7.29 -6.34 2.90
CA ALA A 92 8.40 -6.66 2.01
C ALA A 92 9.34 -5.46 1.83
N TYR A 93 8.79 -4.27 1.60
CA TYR A 93 9.55 -3.04 1.43
C TYR A 93 10.35 -2.68 2.69
N LEU A 94 9.69 -2.63 3.85
CA LEU A 94 10.29 -2.23 5.12
C LEU A 94 11.33 -3.25 5.65
N ALA A 95 11.24 -4.51 5.23
CA ALA A 95 12.27 -5.50 5.52
C ALA A 95 13.60 -5.21 4.79
N SER A 96 13.57 -4.49 3.67
CA SER A 96 14.74 -4.14 2.84
C SER A 96 15.34 -2.75 3.12
N ARG A 97 15.38 -2.35 4.40
CA ARG A 97 15.64 -0.98 4.88
C ARG A 97 16.98 -0.34 4.48
N GLU A 98 17.98 -1.11 4.08
CA GLU A 98 19.36 -0.62 3.87
C GLU A 98 19.54 0.28 2.62
N ALA A 99 18.56 0.37 1.73
CA ALA A 99 18.68 1.12 0.47
C ALA A 99 17.49 2.07 0.17
N CYS A 100 16.56 2.25 1.11
CA CYS A 100 15.38 3.11 0.90
C CYS A 100 15.66 4.58 1.25
N ALA A 101 15.09 5.51 0.48
CA ALA A 101 15.10 6.93 0.84
C ALA A 101 14.30 7.15 2.14
N GLU A 102 14.85 7.94 3.08
CA GLU A 102 14.23 8.18 4.40
C GLU A 102 12.79 8.74 4.31
N GLN A 103 12.50 9.50 3.25
CA GLN A 103 11.17 10.06 3.01
C GLN A 103 10.14 9.00 2.62
N ASP A 104 10.50 8.05 1.74
CA ASP A 104 9.61 6.96 1.35
C ASP A 104 9.33 6.02 2.53
N VAL A 105 10.33 5.78 3.39
CA VAL A 105 10.15 4.95 4.59
C VAL A 105 9.07 5.53 5.49
N GLN A 106 9.10 6.84 5.79
CA GLN A 106 8.09 7.46 6.66
C GLN A 106 6.68 7.36 6.05
N GLN A 107 6.53 7.67 4.76
CA GLN A 107 5.23 7.63 4.08
C GLN A 107 4.69 6.20 4.01
N ILE A 108 5.56 5.22 3.76
CA ILE A 108 5.18 3.81 3.69
C ILE A 108 4.84 3.25 5.08
N GLU A 109 5.50 3.71 6.15
CA GLU A 109 5.13 3.38 7.53
C GLU A 109 3.73 3.93 7.89
N GLU A 110 3.40 5.17 7.47
CA GLU A 110 2.06 5.74 7.65
C GLU A 110 0.98 4.95 6.87
N LEU A 111 1.27 4.59 5.62
CA LEU A 111 0.38 3.76 4.81
C LEU A 111 0.23 2.36 5.39
N TYR A 112 1.29 1.77 5.92
CA TYR A 112 1.25 0.46 6.55
C TYR A 112 0.27 0.45 7.74
N GLY A 113 0.33 1.47 8.60
CA GLY A 113 -0.65 1.65 9.68
C GLY A 113 -2.08 1.77 9.15
N SER A 114 -2.26 2.55 8.08
CA SER A 114 -3.57 2.73 7.43
C SER A 114 -4.12 1.44 6.83
N PHE A 115 -3.26 0.62 6.21
CA PHE A 115 -3.66 -0.67 5.66
C PHE A 115 -4.11 -1.65 6.75
N ARG A 116 -3.37 -1.69 7.86
CA ARG A 116 -3.72 -2.52 9.02
C ARG A 116 -5.00 -2.06 9.69
N ALA A 117 -5.20 -0.76 9.84
CA ALA A 117 -6.44 -0.18 10.36
C ALA A 117 -7.65 -0.56 9.51
N GLY A 118 -7.52 -0.53 8.18
CA GLY A 118 -8.58 -0.97 7.27
C GLY A 118 -8.97 -2.44 7.38
N LEU A 119 -8.08 -3.29 7.93
CA LEU A 119 -8.34 -4.70 8.23
C LEU A 119 -8.79 -4.94 9.69
N GLY A 120 -8.85 -3.89 10.52
CA GLY A 120 -9.09 -4.03 11.96
C GLY A 120 -7.93 -4.69 12.71
N LEU A 121 -6.71 -4.59 12.17
CA LEU A 121 -5.46 -5.14 12.74
C LEU A 121 -4.65 -4.10 13.53
N GLU A 122 -5.23 -2.94 13.82
CA GLU A 122 -4.70 -2.05 14.85
C GLU A 122 -4.51 -2.87 16.13
N GLU A 123 -3.33 -2.76 16.74
CA GLU A 123 -3.13 -3.29 18.09
C GLU A 123 -4.28 -2.74 18.93
N GLN A 124 -5.13 -3.62 19.42
CA GLN A 124 -6.14 -3.24 20.40
C GLN A 124 -5.37 -2.72 21.61
N ASP A 125 -5.18 -1.41 21.66
CA ASP A 125 -4.67 -0.66 22.78
C ASP A 125 -5.67 -0.86 23.93
N GLU A 126 -5.44 -1.91 24.73
CA GLU A 126 -5.82 -2.18 26.13
C GLU A 126 -7.25 -1.85 26.66
N LEU A 127 -8.21 -1.40 25.85
CA LEU A 127 -9.50 -0.86 26.31
C LEU A 127 -10.74 -1.76 26.10
N GLN A 128 -10.55 -3.07 25.89
CA GLN A 128 -11.66 -4.05 25.92
C GLN A 128 -11.72 -4.90 27.21
N VAL A 129 -11.06 -4.47 28.29
CA VAL A 129 -11.14 -5.12 29.62
C VAL A 129 -11.88 -4.24 30.64
N GLU A 130 -12.82 -3.37 30.25
CA GLU A 130 -13.69 -2.68 31.23
C GLU A 130 -15.20 -2.69 30.95
N PHE A 131 -15.69 -3.42 29.94
CA PHE A 131 -17.14 -3.54 29.70
C PHE A 131 -17.75 -4.87 30.14
N LYS A 132 -17.21 -5.49 31.20
CA LYS A 132 -17.88 -6.65 31.84
C LYS A 132 -17.66 -6.73 33.34
N ARG A 133 -17.93 -5.66 34.07
CA ARG A 133 -18.19 -5.75 35.52
C ARG A 133 -19.09 -4.65 36.08
N ASP A 134 -19.97 -4.07 35.25
CA ASP A 134 -21.12 -3.33 35.76
C ASP A 134 -22.41 -4.08 35.37
N THR A 135 -22.79 -5.01 36.24
CA THR A 135 -24.17 -5.49 36.30
C THR A 135 -24.53 -5.60 37.78
N PRO A 136 -25.12 -4.57 38.38
CA PRO A 136 -25.73 -4.72 39.69
C PRO A 136 -26.99 -5.58 39.51
N LYS A 137 -26.92 -6.87 39.86
CA LYS A 137 -28.14 -7.63 40.15
C LYS A 137 -28.54 -7.30 41.57
N GLY A 138 -29.49 -6.38 41.69
CA GLY A 138 -30.20 -6.13 42.93
C GLY A 138 -31.06 -7.31 43.35
N GLY A 139 -31.37 -7.32 44.65
CA GLY A 139 -32.62 -7.83 45.23
C GLY A 139 -32.73 -9.34 45.43
N ASP A 140 -32.49 -9.77 46.67
CA ASP A 140 -33.54 -10.39 47.50
C ASP A 140 -33.32 -9.97 48.96
#